data_AF-A0A952QN52-F1
#
_entry.id   AF-A0A952QN52-F1
#
_cell.length_a   1.000
_cell.length_b   1.000
_cell.length_c   1.000
_cell.angle_alpha   90.00
_cell.angle_beta   90.00
_cell.angle_gamma   90.00
#
_symmetry.space_group_name_H-M   'P 1'
#
loop_
_entity.id
_entity.type
_entity.pdbx_description
1 polymer ?
#
loop_
_entity_poly.entity_id
_entity_poly.type
_entity_poly.pdbx_seq_one_letter_code
_entity_poly.pdbx_strand_id
1 'polypeptide(L)'
;MPDLTKNEAIIAALESAGYQEIRLTVVPKRFLFSDGRCHTELEFSRNYFDDTTLIALQGQMGEHILPAIKQQPGKKVYVDARGISIIPSTHGRTDKH
;
A
#
# COMPACT_ATOMS: atom_id res chain seq x y z
N MET A 1 19.39 -0.77 -7.23
CA MET A 1 18.54 -0.47 -8.41
C MET A 1 17.20 -1.21 -8.43
N PRO A 2 17.06 -2.52 -8.08
CA PRO A 2 15.76 -3.22 -8.21
C PRO A 2 14.65 -2.66 -7.30
N ASP A 3 15.00 -2.10 -6.14
CA ASP A 3 14.03 -1.43 -5.26
C ASP A 3 13.40 -0.18 -5.87
N LEU A 4 14.15 0.57 -6.69
CA LEU A 4 13.62 1.77 -7.33
C LEU A 4 12.52 1.38 -8.31
N THR A 5 12.78 0.39 -9.16
CA THR A 5 11.82 -0.11 -10.15
C THR A 5 10.58 -0.71 -9.50
N LYS A 6 10.71 -1.42 -8.37
CA LYS A 6 9.57 -1.92 -7.60
C LYS A 6 8.72 -0.78 -7.01
N ASN A 7 9.36 0.27 -6.49
CA ASN A 7 8.63 1.43 -5.96
C ASN A 7 7.89 2.16 -7.10
N GLU A 8 8.54 2.38 -8.24
CA GLU A 8 7.93 3.00 -9.43
C GLU A 8 6.73 2.20 -9.93
N ALA A 9 6.84 0.87 -9.97
CA ALA A 9 5.72 0.00 -10.36
C ALA A 9 4.52 0.13 -9.41
N ILE A 10 4.76 0.24 -8.10
CA ILE A 10 3.68 0.48 -7.12
C ILE A 10 3.05 1.85 -7.34
N ILE A 11 3.86 2.90 -7.50
CA ILE A 11 3.37 4.26 -7.74
C ILE A 11 2.53 4.30 -9.00
N ALA A 12 3.03 3.76 -10.11
CA ALA A 12 2.30 3.71 -11.38
C ALA A 12 0.98 2.94 -11.27
N ALA A 13 0.94 1.83 -10.51
CA ALA A 13 -0.28 1.08 -10.26
C ALA A 13 -1.29 1.88 -9.43
N LEU A 14 -0.83 2.65 -8.44
CA LEU A 14 -1.68 3.53 -7.62
C LEU A 14 -2.23 4.70 -8.46
N GLU A 15 -1.40 5.34 -9.27
CA GLU A 15 -1.81 6.42 -10.18
C GLU A 15 -2.82 5.92 -11.22
N SER A 16 -2.56 4.76 -11.83
CA SER A 16 -3.47 4.13 -12.79
C SER A 16 -4.81 3.76 -12.16
N ALA A 17 -4.83 3.46 -10.85
CA ALA A 17 -6.05 3.20 -10.09
C ALA A 17 -6.80 4.49 -9.68
N GLY A 18 -6.25 5.67 -9.97
CA GLY A 18 -6.85 6.99 -9.69
C GLY A 18 -6.44 7.61 -8.36
N TYR A 19 -5.47 7.03 -7.64
CA TYR A 19 -4.96 7.62 -6.40
C TYR A 19 -3.99 8.76 -6.69
N GLN A 20 -3.96 9.72 -5.78
CA GLN A 20 -3.21 10.96 -5.85
C GLN A 20 -2.42 11.17 -4.55
N GLU A 21 -1.61 12.23 -4.51
CA GLU A 21 -0.82 12.61 -3.33
C GLU A 21 0.07 11.48 -2.79
N ILE A 22 0.59 10.63 -3.69
CA ILE A 22 1.34 9.44 -3.33
C ILE A 22 2.70 9.85 -2.72
N ARG A 23 2.94 9.43 -1.48
CA ARG A 23 4.17 9.67 -0.72
C ARG A 23 4.77 8.34 -0.29
N LEU A 24 6.04 8.13 -0.63
CA LEU A 24 6.80 6.96 -0.21
C LEU A 24 7.67 7.28 1.01
N THR A 25 7.52 6.47 2.05
CA THR A 25 8.52 6.29 3.11
C THR A 25 9.31 5.01 2.79
N VAL A 26 10.64 5.06 2.82
CA VAL A 26 11.48 3.89 2.50
C VAL A 26 11.73 2.98 3.70
N VAL A 27 11.68 3.52 4.91
CA VAL A 27 11.81 2.80 6.18
C VAL A 27 10.79 3.34 7.19
N PRO A 28 9.69 2.62 7.47
CA PRO A 28 9.26 1.37 6.82
C PRO A 28 8.89 1.58 5.34
N LYS A 29 8.85 0.50 4.55
CA LYS A 29 8.44 0.55 3.13
C LYS A 29 6.93 0.81 3.04
N ARG A 30 6.55 2.09 3.00
CA ARG A 30 5.16 2.54 3.12
C ARG A 30 4.80 3.59 2.08
N PHE A 31 3.66 3.42 1.44
CA PHE A 31 3.04 4.35 0.51
C PHE A 31 1.80 4.94 1.15
N LEU A 32 1.76 6.25 1.30
CA LEU A 32 0.59 7.01 1.73
C LEU A 32 0.00 7.69 0.50
N PHE A 33 -1.29 7.53 0.25
CA PHE A 33 -1.96 8.09 -0.94
C PHE A 33 -3.43 8.37 -0.64
N SER A 34 -4.06 9.15 -1.51
CA SER A 34 -5.43 9.65 -1.33
C SER A 34 -6.28 9.35 -2.56
N ASP A 35 -7.56 9.06 -2.38
CA ASP A 35 -8.56 9.06 -3.47
C ASP A 35 -9.35 10.38 -3.54
N GLY A 36 -8.90 11.40 -2.80
CA GLY A 36 -9.59 12.68 -2.61
C GLY A 36 -10.60 12.69 -1.48
N ARG A 37 -10.92 11.54 -0.87
CA ARG A 37 -11.84 11.44 0.28
C ARG A 37 -11.13 10.91 1.53
N CYS A 38 -10.28 9.91 1.36
CA CYS A 38 -9.60 9.23 2.44
C CYS A 38 -8.11 9.06 2.13
N HIS A 39 -7.28 9.18 3.16
CA HIS A 39 -5.88 8.76 3.09
C HIS A 39 -5.75 7.29 3.43
N THR A 40 -5.12 6.53 2.55
CA THR A 40 -4.87 5.09 2.70
C THR A 40 -3.37 4.85 2.77
N GLU A 41 -2.97 3.93 3.65
CA GLU A 41 -1.59 3.49 3.80
C GLU A 41 -1.43 2.08 3.23
N LEU A 42 -0.44 1.88 2.35
CA LEU A 42 0.01 0.56 1.91
C LEU A 42 1.43 0.35 2.44
N GLU A 43 1.64 -0.66 3.27
CA GLU A 43 2.94 -0.99 3.82
C GLU A 43 3.34 -2.42 3.47
N PHE A 44 4.60 -2.60 3.12
CA PHE A 44 5.17 -3.91 2.87
C PHE A 44 6.12 -4.31 3.99
N SER A 45 6.07 -5.59 4.39
CA SER A 45 7.18 -6.21 5.12
C SER A 45 8.45 -6.09 4.30
N ARG A 46 9.54 -5.64 4.94
CA ARG A 46 10.82 -5.38 4.25
C ARG A 46 11.38 -6.64 3.59
N ASN A 47 11.45 -7.74 4.33
CA ASN A 47 11.99 -8.99 3.81
C ASN A 47 11.17 -9.49 2.63
N TYR A 48 9.83 -9.48 2.76
CA TYR A 48 8.95 -9.86 1.65
C TYR A 48 9.14 -8.96 0.44
N PHE A 49 9.19 -7.64 0.63
CA PHE A 49 9.41 -6.70 -0.46
C PHE A 49 10.74 -6.97 -1.16
N ASP A 50 11.82 -7.18 -0.41
CA ASP A 50 13.17 -7.39 -0.91
C ASP A 50 13.24 -8.70 -1.72
N ASP A 51 12.66 -9.79 -1.21
CA ASP A 51 12.62 -11.12 -1.84
C ASP A 51 11.66 -11.21 -3.04
N THR A 52 10.63 -10.36 -3.09
CA THR A 52 9.62 -10.39 -4.16
C THR A 52 10.18 -9.83 -5.47
N THR A 53 9.99 -10.56 -6.56
CA THR A 53 10.36 -10.11 -7.91
C THR A 53 9.40 -9.03 -8.41
N LEU A 54 9.87 -8.18 -9.33
CA LEU A 54 9.04 -7.12 -9.91
C LEU A 54 7.75 -7.66 -10.55
N ILE A 55 7.86 -8.78 -11.29
CA ILE A 55 6.72 -9.41 -11.98
C ILE A 55 5.68 -9.90 -10.97
N ALA A 56 6.13 -10.57 -9.90
CA ALA A 56 5.23 -11.04 -8.85
C ALA A 56 4.55 -9.85 -8.13
N LEU A 57 5.29 -8.78 -7.86
CA LEU A 57 4.75 -7.56 -7.25
C LEU A 57 3.68 -6.90 -8.13
N GLN A 58 3.93 -6.79 -9.44
CA GLN A 58 2.96 -6.23 -10.39
C GLN A 58 1.68 -7.07 -10.46
N GLY A 59 1.80 -8.40 -10.50
CA GLY A 59 0.66 -9.31 -10.42
C GLY A 59 -0.13 -9.13 -9.12
N GLN A 60 0.56 -9.15 -7.98
CA GLN A 60 -0.05 -8.96 -6.67
C GLN A 60 -0.76 -7.61 -6.52
N MET A 61 -0.18 -6.54 -7.09
CA MET A 61 -0.79 -5.21 -7.13
C MET A 61 -2.16 -5.27 -7.81
N GLY A 62 -2.24 -5.86 -9.00
CA GLY A 62 -3.48 -5.94 -9.78
C GLY A 62 -4.51 -6.90 -9.18
N GLU A 63 -4.08 -8.10 -8.79
CA GLU A 63 -4.99 -9.19 -8.42
C GLU A 63 -5.54 -9.07 -6.99
N HIS A 64 -4.77 -8.52 -6.06
CA HIS A 64 -5.11 -8.59 -4.63
C HIS A 64 -5.00 -7.26 -3.90
N ILE A 65 -3.90 -6.51 -4.07
CA ILE A 65 -3.63 -5.32 -3.26
C ILE A 65 -4.56 -4.16 -3.63
N LEU A 66 -4.65 -3.79 -4.92
CA LEU A 66 -5.54 -2.72 -5.35
C LEU A 66 -7.03 -3.01 -5.04
N PRO A 67 -7.56 -4.23 -5.27
CA PRO A 67 -8.88 -4.60 -4.80
C PRO A 67 -9.06 -4.42 -3.28
N ALA A 68 -8.10 -4.87 -2.47
CA ALA A 68 -8.18 -4.74 -1.02
C ALA A 68 -8.21 -3.28 -0.56
N ILE A 69 -7.39 -2.41 -1.16
CA ILE A 69 -7.39 -0.96 -0.90
C ILE A 69 -8.76 -0.36 -1.23
N LYS A 70 -9.31 -0.67 -2.42
CA LYS A 70 -10.60 -0.14 -2.87
C LYS A 70 -11.76 -0.56 -1.96
N GLN A 71 -11.73 -1.79 -1.45
CA GLN A 71 -12.74 -2.31 -0.53
C GLN A 71 -12.61 -1.76 0.89
N GLN A 72 -11.43 -1.24 1.26
CA GLN A 72 -11.10 -0.80 2.62
C GLN A 72 -10.54 0.63 2.61
N PRO A 73 -11.32 1.62 2.10
CA PRO A 73 -10.85 2.99 1.99
C PRO A 73 -10.50 3.57 3.36
N GLY A 74 -9.39 4.30 3.42
CA GLY A 74 -8.95 4.97 4.64
C GLY A 74 -8.30 4.07 5.69
N LYS A 75 -8.14 2.76 5.41
CA LYS A 75 -7.46 1.80 6.28
C LYS A 75 -6.00 1.60 5.89
N LYS A 76 -5.19 1.04 6.78
CA LYS A 76 -3.84 0.59 6.43
C LYS A 76 -3.90 -0.83 5.88
N VAL A 77 -3.33 -1.05 4.72
CA VAL A 77 -3.13 -2.34 4.08
C VAL A 77 -1.68 -2.75 4.29
N TYR A 78 -1.46 -3.85 5.00
CA TYR A 78 -0.14 -4.43 5.23
C TYR A 78 0.04 -5.69 4.39
N VAL A 79 1.18 -5.82 3.72
CA VAL A 79 1.49 -6.94 2.83
C VAL A 79 2.77 -7.62 3.27
N ASP A 80 2.70 -8.93 3.49
CA ASP A 80 3.86 -9.77 3.78
C ASP A 80 3.77 -11.13 3.06
N ALA A 81 4.69 -12.04 3.37
CA ALA A 81 4.73 -13.37 2.76
C ALA A 81 3.51 -14.26 3.10
N ARG A 82 2.68 -13.87 4.08
CA ARG A 82 1.44 -14.56 4.46
C ARG A 82 0.22 -13.98 3.74
N GLY A 83 0.36 -12.84 3.07
CA GLY A 83 -0.68 -12.20 2.29
C GLY A 83 -0.99 -10.79 2.77
N ILE A 84 -2.26 -10.39 2.65
CA ILE A 84 -2.74 -9.03 2.94
C ILE A 84 -3.46 -9.00 4.30
N SER A 85 -3.08 -8.05 5.14
CA SER A 85 -3.74 -7.75 6.41
C SER A 85 -4.30 -6.33 6.39
N ILE A 86 -5.54 -6.16 6.83
CA ILE A 86 -6.19 -4.85 6.95
C ILE A 86 -6.07 -4.38 8.41
N ILE A 87 -5.27 -3.35 8.62
CA ILE A 87 -5.06 -2.75 9.93
C ILE A 87 -6.05 -1.58 10.06
N PRO A 88 -6.93 -1.59 11.07
CA PRO A 88 -7.83 -0.46 11.30
C PRO A 88 -7.01 0.79 11.58
N SER A 89 -7.33 1.88 10.88
CA SER A 89 -6.71 3.18 11.13
C SER A 89 -7.05 3.63 12.54
N THR A 90 -6.04 3.95 13.34
CA THR A 90 -6.21 4.49 14.70
C THR A 90 -6.73 5.93 14.73
N HIS A 91 -6.97 6.54 13.56
CA HIS A 91 -7.70 7.81 13.46
C HIS A 91 -9.22 7.57 13.61
N GLY A 92 -9.60 7.23 14.85
CA GLY A 92 -10.98 6.95 15.23
C GLY A 92 -11.13 6.42 16.66
N ARG A 93 -10.27 6.83 17.59
CA ARG A 93 -10.57 6.71 19.03
C ARG A 93 -10.30 8.04 19.72
N THR A 94 -11.08 9.05 19.37
CA THR A 94 -11.50 10.04 20.36
C THR A 94 -12.61 9.38 21.18
N ASP A 95 -12.18 8.54 22.11
CA ASP A 95 -12.83 8.50 23.41
C ASP A 95 -12.58 9.89 24.01
N LYS A 96 -13.62 10.72 24.19
CA LYS A 96 -13.72 11.75 25.23
C LYS A 96 -15.10 12.43 25.20
N HIS A 97 -15.84 12.15 26.27
CA HIS A 97 -16.94 12.89 26.92
C HIS A 97 -18.33 12.94 26.26
#